data_AF-A0A5C4J9G8-F1
#
_entry.id   AF-A0A5C4J9G8-F1
#
_cell.length_a   1.000
_cell.length_b   1.000
_cell.length_c   1.000
_cell.angle_alpha   90.00
_cell.angle_beta   90.00
_cell.angle_gamma   90.00
#
_symmetry.space_group_name_H-M   'P 1'
#
loop_
_entity.id
_entity.type
_entity.pdbx_description
1 polymer ?
#
loop_
_entity_poly.entity_id
_entity_poly.type
_entity_poly.pdbx_seq_one_letter_code
_entity_poly.pdbx_strand_id
1 'polypeptide(L)'
;MSALPGADLCRITVVGPSRRVDIALPADATFAELYPTMLRYAGQNLADAGLAHGGWVVQKLDEAPFDPASTPAQAGIRDGDLLYLRPRMAQIPDLVFDDVPDVVATGVKDRPGRWRQDSTRKFAIAWGVAGLIVGALALLAAGPPGVGSSWIAPAAAAGVIALLLLIAAISLSRALGDAGAGAALGYAALPYAFLAGLLAPANKDSLMDIGALHLVAGFGAVVLAATLAGFAIADGLPVFYGVAIAALLGTANCAVPLVFDMDGAGIAAITVTVALALTPLLPGVSFKLARVQLPPVPGSAEELRRDTMMVDGRALLERTAVADRFVTGGVSAIGLVAIGAIVPLSFDGGWVSPVMCVVLSFTVLLRARIFRARAQKLWLLIPGVAGLGTLAVATALDADSQVLLLVGVLLPTLVVSAIATGVGMWLPGNKLTPFWGRAGDILEILFVVALVPLALGVAGVFEYVRTVVS
;
A
#
# COMPACT_ATOMS: atom_id res chain seq x y z
N MET A 1 27.58 42.69 6.28
CA MET A 1 27.34 44.12 6.00
C MET A 1 25.85 44.27 5.74
N SER A 2 25.20 45.11 6.53
CA SER A 2 23.76 45.23 6.71
C SER A 2 23.06 45.77 5.47
N ALA A 3 21.95 45.12 5.06
CA ALA A 3 21.15 45.54 3.91
C ALA A 3 20.44 46.88 4.21
N LEU A 4 20.52 47.80 3.24
CA LEU A 4 19.64 48.97 3.15
C LEU A 4 18.18 48.49 3.01
N PRO A 5 17.16 49.26 3.45
CA PRO A 5 15.76 48.92 3.24
C PRO A 5 15.48 49.00 1.74
N GLY A 6 15.59 47.87 1.05
CA GLY A 6 15.80 47.84 -0.39
C GLY A 6 14.88 46.83 -1.06
N ALA A 7 14.14 47.33 -2.06
CA ALA A 7 13.40 46.65 -3.13
C ALA A 7 13.03 45.18 -2.89
N ASP A 8 11.73 44.88 -2.89
CA ASP A 8 11.26 43.50 -2.97
C ASP A 8 11.87 42.85 -4.24
N LEU A 9 12.56 41.72 -4.08
CA LEU A 9 13.34 41.09 -5.15
C LEU A 9 12.67 39.79 -5.56
N CYS A 10 12.41 39.64 -6.85
CA CYS A 10 11.89 38.41 -7.43
C CYS A 10 13.00 37.63 -8.14
N ARG A 11 13.19 36.37 -7.75
CA ARG A 11 14.13 35.42 -8.37
C ARG A 11 13.45 34.66 -9.50
N ILE A 12 13.81 34.96 -10.73
CA ILE A 12 13.24 34.30 -11.90
C ILE A 12 14.30 33.59 -12.71
N THR A 13 13.86 32.67 -13.57
CA THR A 13 14.72 32.15 -14.62
C THR A 13 14.37 32.77 -15.97
N VAL A 14 15.34 33.43 -16.59
CA VAL A 14 15.23 33.95 -17.96
C VAL A 14 15.80 32.94 -18.95
N VAL A 15 14.99 32.53 -19.92
CA VAL A 15 15.37 31.65 -21.03
C VAL A 15 15.66 32.52 -22.25
N GLY A 16 16.95 32.68 -22.57
CA GLY A 16 17.39 33.31 -23.80
C GLY A 16 17.58 32.29 -24.94
N PRO A 17 17.96 32.75 -26.14
CA PRO A 17 18.12 31.89 -27.33
C PRO A 17 19.22 30.83 -27.18
N SER A 18 20.29 31.16 -26.46
CA SER A 18 21.51 30.33 -26.36
C SER A 18 21.83 29.89 -24.92
N ARG A 19 21.17 30.45 -23.91
CA ARG A 19 21.40 30.14 -22.49
C ARG A 19 20.19 30.46 -21.62
N ARG A 20 20.11 29.74 -20.50
CA ARG A 20 19.15 29.94 -19.42
C ARG A 20 19.89 30.49 -18.20
N VAL A 21 19.36 31.54 -17.57
CA VAL A 21 20.02 32.24 -16.45
C VAL A 21 19.03 32.62 -15.38
N ASP A 22 19.40 32.38 -14.14
CA ASP A 22 18.63 32.83 -12.97
C ASP A 22 19.08 34.23 -12.56
N ILE A 23 18.12 35.15 -12.44
CA ILE A 23 18.37 36.56 -12.14
C ILE A 23 17.40 37.01 -11.05
N ALA A 24 17.89 37.79 -10.09
CA ALA A 24 17.06 38.51 -9.14
C ALA A 24 16.74 39.89 -9.72
N LEU A 25 15.47 40.20 -9.89
CA LEU A 25 14.98 41.48 -10.41
C LEU A 25 14.23 42.24 -9.31
N PRO A 26 14.36 43.57 -9.23
CA PRO A 26 13.48 44.40 -8.41
C PRO A 26 12.03 44.24 -8.88
N ALA A 27 11.12 43.94 -7.95
CA ALA A 27 9.71 43.72 -8.25
C ALA A 27 8.96 45.00 -8.63
N ASP A 28 9.51 46.16 -8.24
CA ASP A 28 8.92 47.49 -8.45
C ASP A 28 9.46 48.23 -9.69
N ALA A 29 10.51 47.71 -10.33
CA ALA A 29 11.09 48.31 -11.54
C ALA A 29 10.33 47.86 -12.80
N THR A 30 10.21 48.74 -13.79
CA THR A 30 9.47 48.39 -15.02
C THR A 30 10.26 47.43 -15.90
N PHE A 31 9.58 46.59 -16.68
CA PHE A 31 10.29 45.71 -17.63
C PHE A 31 11.17 46.49 -18.61
N ALA A 32 10.74 47.68 -19.05
CA ALA A 32 11.53 48.61 -19.87
C ALA A 32 12.93 48.89 -19.28
N GLU A 33 13.02 49.13 -17.98
CA GLU A 33 14.28 49.37 -17.27
C GLU A 33 15.11 48.09 -17.10
N LEU A 34 14.45 46.94 -16.99
CA LEU A 34 15.09 45.64 -16.75
C LEU A 34 15.60 44.98 -18.03
N TYR A 35 15.03 45.29 -19.20
CA TYR A 35 15.39 44.68 -20.51
C TYR A 35 16.89 44.72 -20.82
N PRO A 36 17.61 45.86 -20.74
CA PRO A 36 19.04 45.91 -21.05
C PRO A 36 19.86 44.96 -20.18
N THR A 37 19.47 44.82 -18.92
CA THR A 37 20.11 43.93 -17.95
C THR A 37 19.80 42.47 -18.24
N MET A 38 18.53 42.14 -18.49
CA MET A 38 18.11 40.79 -18.86
C MET A 38 18.77 40.34 -20.17
N LEU A 39 18.86 41.21 -21.18
CA LEU A 39 19.52 40.93 -22.46
C LEU A 39 21.01 40.63 -22.28
N ARG A 40 21.71 41.46 -21.51
CA ARG A 40 23.14 41.28 -21.21
C ARG A 40 23.42 39.97 -20.47
N TYR A 41 22.54 39.56 -19.57
CA TYR A 41 22.64 38.27 -18.89
C TYR A 41 22.12 37.10 -19.71
N ALA A 42 21.26 37.32 -20.71
CA ALA A 42 20.74 36.26 -21.57
C ALA A 42 21.68 35.91 -22.74
N GLY A 43 22.65 36.76 -23.08
CA GLY A 43 23.62 36.47 -24.16
C GLY A 43 24.48 37.67 -24.57
N GLN A 44 25.55 37.41 -25.32
CA GLN A 44 26.38 38.46 -25.91
C GLN A 44 25.70 39.04 -27.16
N ASN A 45 25.79 40.36 -27.34
CA ASN A 45 25.28 41.10 -28.51
C ASN A 45 23.77 40.94 -28.80
N LEU A 46 22.96 40.50 -27.83
CA LEU A 46 21.51 40.37 -28.02
C LEU A 46 20.82 41.72 -28.25
N ALA A 47 21.32 42.80 -27.64
CA ALA A 47 20.79 44.15 -27.85
C ALA A 47 20.89 44.57 -29.33
N ASP A 48 22.05 44.34 -29.96
CA ASP A 48 22.30 44.68 -31.37
C ASP A 48 21.54 43.74 -32.32
N ALA A 49 21.48 42.44 -32.00
CA ALA A 49 20.68 41.47 -32.75
C ALA A 49 19.19 41.85 -32.76
N GLY A 50 18.72 42.52 -31.70
CA GLY A 50 17.38 43.08 -31.56
C GLY A 50 16.93 43.95 -32.72
N LEU A 51 17.85 44.70 -33.34
CA LEU A 51 17.55 45.61 -34.44
C LEU A 51 17.02 44.89 -35.68
N ALA A 52 17.46 43.65 -35.92
CA ALA A 52 17.05 42.87 -37.08
C ALA A 52 15.61 42.33 -36.98
N HIS A 53 15.02 42.31 -35.78
CA HIS A 53 13.74 41.66 -35.52
C HIS A 53 12.79 42.46 -34.61
N GLY A 54 12.91 43.78 -34.64
CA GLY A 54 11.99 44.70 -33.96
C GLY A 54 12.11 44.73 -32.44
N GLY A 55 13.24 44.26 -31.89
CA GLY A 55 13.52 44.21 -30.46
C GLY A 55 13.17 42.86 -29.82
N TRP A 56 13.29 42.83 -28.50
CA TRP A 56 13.02 41.66 -27.67
C TRP A 56 11.77 41.88 -26.84
N VAL A 57 11.03 40.80 -26.62
CA VAL A 57 9.90 40.73 -25.71
C VAL A 57 10.15 39.68 -24.64
N VAL A 58 9.54 39.86 -23.48
CA VAL A 58 9.58 38.91 -22.37
C VAL A 58 8.15 38.43 -22.16
N GLN A 59 7.97 37.13 -22.07
CA GLN A 59 6.67 36.50 -21.91
C GLN A 59 6.76 35.18 -21.15
N LYS A 60 5.65 34.70 -20.60
CA LYS A 60 5.49 33.31 -20.18
C LYS A 60 5.17 32.41 -21.40
N LEU A 61 5.21 31.09 -21.22
CA LEU A 61 5.07 30.11 -22.30
C LEU A 61 3.66 30.10 -22.93
N ASP A 62 2.68 30.64 -22.21
CA ASP A 62 1.24 30.57 -22.46
C ASP A 62 0.54 31.95 -22.39
N GLU A 63 1.31 33.03 -22.26
CA GLU A 63 0.79 34.39 -22.12
C GLU A 63 1.40 35.33 -23.16
N ALA A 64 0.68 36.42 -23.42
CA ALA A 64 1.16 37.53 -24.21
C ALA A 64 2.46 38.14 -23.63
N PRO A 65 3.28 38.79 -24.47
CA PRO A 65 4.34 39.67 -24.00
C PRO A 65 3.90 40.65 -22.92
N PHE A 66 4.71 40.76 -21.86
CA PHE A 66 4.48 41.77 -20.83
C PHE A 66 4.62 43.17 -21.42
N ASP A 67 3.76 44.08 -20.96
CA ASP A 67 3.87 45.49 -21.29
C ASP A 67 5.19 46.04 -20.72
N PRO A 68 6.06 46.67 -21.52
CA PRO A 68 7.29 47.29 -21.03
C PRO A 68 7.08 48.28 -19.88
N ALA A 69 5.92 48.93 -19.78
CA ALA A 69 5.59 49.85 -18.69
C ALA A 69 5.16 49.14 -17.39
N SER A 70 4.86 47.85 -17.44
CA SER A 70 4.46 47.06 -16.26
C SER A 70 5.65 46.63 -15.42
N THR A 71 5.40 46.42 -14.13
CA THR A 71 6.38 45.89 -13.17
C THR A 71 6.18 44.38 -12.96
N PRO A 72 7.22 43.62 -12.56
CA PRO A 72 7.08 42.21 -12.23
C PRO A 72 6.01 41.93 -11.17
N ALA A 73 5.84 42.83 -10.18
CA ALA A 73 4.77 42.72 -9.18
C ALA A 73 3.36 42.85 -9.81
N GLN A 74 3.16 43.81 -10.72
CA GLN A 74 1.88 43.99 -11.43
C GLN A 74 1.59 42.83 -12.40
N ALA A 75 2.62 42.25 -12.99
CA ALA A 75 2.52 41.05 -13.83
C ALA A 75 2.38 39.75 -13.02
N GLY A 76 2.31 39.83 -11.68
CA GLY A 76 2.10 38.67 -10.81
C GLY A 76 3.24 37.66 -10.85
N ILE A 77 4.46 38.09 -11.16
CA ILE A 77 5.64 37.24 -11.24
C ILE A 77 6.07 36.81 -9.84
N ARG A 78 6.34 35.51 -9.69
CA ARG A 78 6.76 34.91 -8.41
C ARG A 78 8.15 34.30 -8.51
N ASP A 79 8.75 34.08 -7.34
CA ASP A 79 10.01 33.37 -7.24
C ASP A 79 9.92 31.97 -7.89
N GLY A 80 10.85 31.70 -8.82
CA GLY A 80 10.93 30.48 -9.60
C GLY A 80 10.22 30.53 -10.95
N ASP A 81 9.55 31.63 -11.30
CA ASP A 81 8.88 31.77 -12.59
C ASP A 81 9.89 31.75 -13.76
N LEU A 82 9.45 31.14 -14.86
CA LEU A 82 10.20 30.98 -16.11
C LEU A 82 9.73 32.02 -17.13
N LEU A 83 10.63 32.92 -17.52
CA LEU A 83 10.36 33.95 -18.51
C LEU A 83 11.17 33.70 -19.78
N TYR A 84 10.52 33.75 -20.94
CA TYR A 84 11.13 33.56 -22.24
C TYR A 84 11.44 34.90 -22.88
N LEU A 85 12.70 35.09 -23.25
CA LEU A 85 13.17 36.23 -24.00
C LEU A 85 13.13 35.88 -25.50
N ARG A 86 12.24 36.52 -26.25
CA ARG A 86 11.95 36.19 -27.65
C ARG A 86 12.05 37.41 -28.57
N PRO A 87 12.42 37.23 -29.85
CA PRO A 87 12.31 38.29 -30.86
C PRO A 87 10.86 38.78 -30.96
N ARG A 88 10.63 40.10 -31.05
CA ARG A 88 9.27 40.67 -31.14
C ARG A 88 8.48 40.13 -32.34
N MET A 89 9.14 39.91 -33.49
CA MET A 89 8.50 39.29 -34.66
C MET A 89 8.24 37.78 -34.52
N ALA A 90 8.71 37.14 -33.46
CA ALA A 90 8.55 35.71 -33.17
C ALA A 90 8.06 35.46 -31.74
N GLN A 91 7.18 36.36 -31.26
CA GLN A 91 6.43 36.19 -30.01
C GLN A 91 5.60 34.91 -30.06
N ILE A 92 5.42 34.24 -28.92
CA ILE A 92 4.52 33.08 -28.85
C ILE A 92 3.11 33.66 -28.95
N PRO A 93 2.29 33.23 -29.94
CA PRO A 93 0.91 33.66 -30.04
C PRO A 93 0.16 33.30 -28.76
N ASP A 94 -0.80 34.13 -28.35
CA ASP A 94 -1.74 33.76 -27.30
C ASP A 94 -2.44 32.47 -27.69
N LEU A 95 -2.74 31.64 -26.68
CA LEU A 95 -3.45 30.39 -26.88
C LEU A 95 -4.91 30.68 -27.27
N VAL A 96 -5.14 30.93 -28.56
CA VAL A 96 -6.48 31.11 -29.12
C VAL A 96 -7.09 29.72 -29.30
N PHE A 97 -8.06 29.40 -28.46
CA PHE A 97 -8.87 28.21 -28.64
C PHE A 97 -9.86 28.43 -29.79
N ASP A 98 -9.53 27.89 -30.96
CA ASP A 98 -10.36 28.01 -32.18
C ASP A 98 -11.63 27.14 -32.12
N ASP A 99 -11.71 26.24 -31.12
CA ASP A 99 -12.75 25.21 -31.03
C ASP A 99 -13.31 25.09 -29.59
N VAL A 100 -14.17 26.04 -29.22
CA VAL A 100 -14.90 26.07 -27.93
C VAL A 100 -15.60 24.73 -27.60
N PRO A 101 -16.17 23.97 -28.58
CA PRO A 101 -16.70 22.63 -28.31
C PRO A 101 -15.62 21.61 -27.93
N ASP A 102 -14.41 21.66 -28.50
CA ASP A 102 -13.34 20.71 -28.19
C ASP A 102 -12.67 21.03 -26.84
N VAL A 103 -12.67 22.30 -26.41
CA VAL A 103 -12.28 22.69 -25.04
C VAL A 103 -13.29 22.17 -24.01
N VAL A 104 -14.59 22.27 -24.29
CA VAL A 104 -15.63 21.68 -23.43
C VAL A 104 -15.55 20.15 -23.47
N ALA A 105 -15.28 19.54 -24.63
CA ALA A 105 -15.10 18.09 -24.74
C ALA A 105 -13.83 17.62 -24.00
N THR A 106 -12.75 18.38 -24.01
CA THR A 106 -11.50 18.08 -23.30
C THR A 106 -11.66 18.30 -21.80
N GLY A 107 -12.30 19.39 -21.37
CA GLY A 107 -12.66 19.64 -19.98
C GLY A 107 -13.64 18.58 -19.41
N VAL A 108 -14.51 18.00 -20.24
CA VAL A 108 -15.38 16.86 -19.87
C VAL A 108 -14.65 15.51 -19.97
N LYS A 109 -13.63 15.36 -20.82
CA LYS A 109 -12.78 14.16 -20.92
C LYS A 109 -11.80 14.03 -19.75
N ASP A 110 -11.29 15.13 -19.23
CA ASP A 110 -10.30 15.16 -18.14
C ASP A 110 -10.91 15.30 -16.73
N ARG A 111 -12.24 15.26 -16.63
CA ARG A 111 -12.92 15.30 -15.33
C ARG A 111 -12.54 14.08 -14.48
N PRO A 112 -12.01 14.27 -13.25
CA PRO A 112 -11.72 13.16 -12.35
C PRO A 112 -13.01 12.39 -12.01
N GLY A 113 -12.94 11.06 -12.06
CA GLY A 113 -14.08 10.18 -11.75
C GLY A 113 -14.92 9.71 -12.94
N ARG A 114 -14.58 10.06 -14.18
CA ARG A 114 -15.28 9.55 -15.36
C ARG A 114 -15.05 8.04 -15.54
N TRP A 115 -16.12 7.32 -15.83
CA TRP A 115 -16.06 5.90 -16.16
C TRP A 115 -15.29 5.67 -17.46
N ARG A 116 -14.14 5.01 -17.36
CA ARG A 116 -13.26 4.67 -18.49
C ARG A 116 -13.39 3.18 -18.81
N GLN A 117 -12.90 2.76 -19.99
CA GLN A 117 -12.83 1.33 -20.34
C GLN A 117 -12.05 0.51 -19.29
N ASP A 118 -11.01 1.09 -18.69
CA ASP A 118 -10.28 0.47 -17.58
C ASP A 118 -11.17 0.29 -16.33
N SER A 119 -12.10 1.22 -16.06
CA SER A 119 -13.10 1.08 -14.99
C SER A 119 -14.06 -0.08 -15.29
N THR A 120 -14.55 -0.19 -16.54
CA THR A 120 -15.37 -1.34 -16.98
C THR A 120 -14.62 -2.66 -16.78
N ARG A 121 -13.35 -2.72 -17.18
CA ARG A 121 -12.52 -3.91 -17.04
C ARG A 121 -12.32 -4.30 -15.57
N LYS A 122 -11.97 -3.33 -14.71
CA LYS A 122 -11.83 -3.56 -13.25
C LYS A 122 -13.14 -4.04 -12.62
N PHE A 123 -14.27 -3.44 -13.01
CA PHE A 123 -15.58 -3.85 -12.55
C PHE A 123 -15.93 -5.28 -12.98
N ALA A 124 -15.70 -5.63 -14.26
CA ALA A 124 -15.97 -6.97 -14.78
C ALA A 124 -15.13 -8.05 -14.08
N ILE A 125 -13.84 -7.78 -13.84
CA ILE A 125 -12.96 -8.68 -13.06
C ILE A 125 -13.48 -8.80 -11.62
N ALA A 126 -13.79 -7.69 -10.96
CA ALA A 126 -14.32 -7.69 -9.60
C ALA A 126 -15.64 -8.46 -9.49
N TRP A 127 -16.54 -8.31 -10.47
CA TRP A 127 -17.79 -9.05 -10.58
C TRP A 127 -17.55 -10.55 -10.72
N GLY A 128 -16.64 -10.95 -11.62
CA GLY A 128 -16.26 -12.35 -11.80
C GLY A 128 -15.70 -12.97 -10.52
N VAL A 129 -14.79 -12.26 -9.83
CA VAL A 129 -14.23 -12.69 -8.54
C VAL A 129 -15.33 -12.77 -7.46
N ALA A 130 -16.26 -11.83 -7.41
CA ALA A 130 -17.39 -11.88 -6.48
C ALA A 130 -18.29 -13.10 -6.74
N GLY A 131 -18.59 -13.41 -8.00
CA GLY A 131 -19.33 -14.62 -8.38
C GLY A 131 -18.62 -15.91 -7.97
N LEU A 132 -17.29 -15.95 -8.09
CA LEU A 132 -16.46 -17.05 -7.62
C LEU A 132 -16.49 -17.21 -6.08
N ILE A 133 -16.51 -16.10 -5.34
CA ILE A 133 -16.68 -16.16 -3.87
C ILE A 133 -18.06 -16.77 -3.53
N VAL A 134 -19.12 -16.34 -4.22
CA VAL A 134 -20.46 -16.93 -4.05
C VAL A 134 -20.46 -18.42 -4.40
N GLY A 135 -19.75 -18.82 -5.46
CA GLY A 135 -19.60 -20.23 -5.82
C GLY A 135 -18.88 -21.06 -4.75
N ALA A 136 -17.83 -20.51 -4.12
CA ALA A 136 -17.15 -21.16 -3.00
C ALA A 136 -18.06 -21.35 -1.78
N LEU A 137 -18.87 -20.33 -1.45
CA LEU A 137 -19.89 -20.42 -0.40
C LEU A 137 -20.99 -21.43 -0.75
N ALA A 138 -21.40 -21.50 -2.02
CA ALA A 138 -22.38 -22.48 -2.48
C ALA A 138 -21.85 -23.92 -2.36
N LEU A 139 -20.55 -24.16 -2.58
CA LEU A 139 -19.93 -25.48 -2.36
C LEU A 139 -19.95 -25.89 -0.88
N LEU A 140 -19.69 -24.94 0.02
CA LEU A 140 -19.82 -25.17 1.46
C LEU A 140 -21.27 -25.45 1.87
N ALA A 141 -22.21 -24.66 1.35
CA ALA A 141 -23.63 -24.78 1.66
C ALA A 141 -24.28 -26.02 1.03
N ALA A 142 -23.75 -26.52 -0.09
CA ALA A 142 -24.21 -27.75 -0.72
C ALA A 142 -24.08 -28.96 0.22
N GLY A 143 -23.11 -28.90 1.16
CA GLY A 143 -22.94 -29.85 2.25
C GLY A 143 -22.85 -31.32 1.80
N PRO A 144 -22.80 -32.25 2.75
CA PRO A 144 -23.34 -33.58 2.55
C PRO A 144 -24.87 -33.46 2.70
N PRO A 145 -25.66 -33.50 1.61
CA PRO A 145 -27.11 -33.52 1.70
C PRO A 145 -27.59 -34.85 2.29
N GLY A 146 -27.78 -34.89 3.61
CA GLY A 146 -28.46 -35.98 4.31
C GLY A 146 -27.59 -37.21 4.63
N VAL A 147 -28.22 -38.16 5.34
CA VAL A 147 -27.59 -39.38 5.86
C VAL A 147 -26.97 -40.19 4.71
N GLY A 148 -25.63 -40.20 4.63
CA GLY A 148 -24.86 -41.01 3.67
C GLY A 148 -24.11 -40.24 2.58
N SER A 149 -24.24 -38.91 2.50
CA SER A 149 -23.51 -38.08 1.54
C SER A 149 -22.13 -37.64 2.05
N SER A 150 -21.20 -37.32 1.14
CA SER A 150 -19.79 -37.08 1.43
C SER A 150 -19.30 -35.78 0.78
N TRP A 151 -18.35 -35.12 1.45
CA TRP A 151 -17.63 -33.93 0.99
C TRP A 151 -16.76 -34.16 -0.25
N ILE A 152 -16.57 -35.40 -0.71
CA ILE A 152 -15.74 -35.73 -1.87
C ILE A 152 -16.18 -34.97 -3.13
N ALA A 153 -17.48 -34.88 -3.41
CA ALA A 153 -17.97 -34.19 -4.61
C ALA A 153 -17.72 -32.67 -4.55
N PRO A 154 -18.08 -31.95 -3.46
CA PRO A 154 -17.67 -30.55 -3.27
C PRO A 154 -16.15 -30.33 -3.32
N ALA A 155 -15.36 -31.22 -2.71
CA ALA A 155 -13.90 -31.14 -2.72
C ALA A 155 -13.32 -31.29 -4.14
N ALA A 156 -13.81 -32.26 -4.91
CA ALA A 156 -13.42 -32.48 -6.30
C ALA A 156 -13.82 -31.28 -7.18
N ALA A 157 -15.04 -30.76 -7.01
CA ALA A 157 -15.49 -29.57 -7.72
C ALA A 157 -14.62 -28.36 -7.40
N ALA A 158 -14.30 -28.13 -6.11
CA ALA A 158 -13.39 -27.07 -5.70
C ALA A 158 -12.00 -27.24 -6.32
N GLY A 159 -11.45 -28.46 -6.33
CA GLY A 159 -10.15 -28.76 -6.91
C GLY A 159 -10.11 -28.52 -8.43
N VAL A 160 -11.15 -28.94 -9.15
CA VAL A 160 -11.29 -28.68 -10.58
C VAL A 160 -11.40 -27.19 -10.87
N ILE A 161 -12.22 -26.45 -10.11
CA ILE A 161 -12.36 -24.99 -10.27
C ILE A 161 -11.03 -24.29 -10.00
N ALA A 162 -10.32 -24.66 -8.93
CA ALA A 162 -9.00 -24.10 -8.62
C ALA A 162 -8.02 -24.33 -9.77
N LEU A 163 -7.97 -25.55 -10.33
CA LEU A 163 -7.09 -25.89 -11.46
C LEU A 163 -7.47 -25.09 -12.71
N LEU A 164 -8.75 -25.01 -13.06
CA LEU A 164 -9.23 -24.24 -14.21
C LEU A 164 -8.91 -22.75 -14.07
N LEU A 165 -9.08 -22.18 -12.87
CA LEU A 165 -8.74 -20.79 -12.59
C LEU A 165 -7.23 -20.54 -12.70
N LEU A 166 -6.39 -21.45 -12.21
CA LEU A 166 -4.93 -21.34 -12.39
C LEU A 166 -4.52 -21.43 -13.86
N ILE A 167 -5.10 -22.36 -14.63
CA ILE A 167 -4.83 -22.48 -16.06
C ILE A 167 -5.27 -21.19 -16.79
N ALA A 168 -6.46 -20.68 -16.47
CA ALA A 168 -6.97 -19.43 -17.04
C ALA A 168 -6.07 -18.24 -16.66
N ALA A 169 -5.62 -18.17 -15.40
CA ALA A 169 -4.72 -17.14 -14.90
C ALA A 169 -3.39 -17.12 -15.66
N ILE A 170 -2.78 -18.29 -15.83
CA ILE A 170 -1.52 -18.46 -16.57
C ILE A 170 -1.72 -18.12 -18.04
N SER A 171 -2.79 -18.61 -18.66
CA SER A 171 -3.11 -18.33 -20.06
C SER A 171 -3.32 -16.84 -20.31
N LEU A 172 -4.08 -16.16 -19.45
CA LEU A 172 -4.35 -14.73 -19.56
C LEU A 172 -3.08 -13.89 -19.37
N SER A 173 -2.22 -14.32 -18.44
CA SER A 173 -0.93 -13.65 -18.21
C SER A 173 0.08 -13.86 -19.34
N ARG A 174 0.20 -15.09 -19.86
CA ARG A 174 1.27 -15.48 -20.79
C ARG A 174 0.88 -15.36 -22.26
N ALA A 175 -0.34 -15.79 -22.62
CA ALA A 175 -0.80 -15.78 -24.00
C ALA A 175 -1.41 -14.43 -24.40
N LEU A 176 -2.13 -13.78 -23.48
CA LEU A 176 -2.78 -12.48 -23.72
C LEU A 176 -2.00 -11.29 -23.16
N GLY A 177 -0.89 -11.54 -22.46
CA GLY A 177 -0.02 -10.49 -21.90
C GLY A 177 -0.64 -9.71 -20.73
N ASP A 178 -1.75 -10.18 -20.17
CA ASP A 178 -2.48 -9.49 -19.10
C ASP A 178 -2.17 -10.10 -17.72
N ALA A 179 -1.03 -9.72 -17.17
CA ALA A 179 -0.59 -10.16 -15.84
C ALA A 179 -1.56 -9.73 -14.71
N GLY A 180 -2.25 -8.60 -14.86
CA GLY A 180 -3.16 -8.09 -13.84
C GLY A 180 -4.43 -8.93 -13.72
N ALA A 181 -5.05 -9.28 -14.85
CA ALA A 181 -6.20 -10.18 -14.84
C ALA A 181 -5.80 -11.63 -14.49
N GLY A 182 -4.61 -12.06 -14.93
CA GLY A 182 -4.01 -13.33 -14.50
C GLY A 182 -3.87 -13.41 -12.98
N ALA A 183 -3.31 -12.38 -12.35
CA ALA A 183 -3.18 -12.33 -10.89
C ALA A 183 -4.54 -12.38 -10.17
N ALA A 184 -5.57 -11.68 -10.70
CA ALA A 184 -6.91 -11.69 -10.11
C ALA A 184 -7.54 -13.10 -10.11
N LEU A 185 -7.44 -13.83 -11.23
CA LEU A 185 -7.91 -15.21 -11.32
C LEU A 185 -7.07 -16.16 -10.46
N GLY A 186 -5.76 -15.93 -10.39
CA GLY A 186 -4.87 -16.71 -9.52
C GLY A 186 -5.21 -16.56 -8.03
N TYR A 187 -5.56 -15.36 -7.58
CA TYR A 187 -6.08 -15.15 -6.21
C TYR A 187 -7.45 -15.79 -6.01
N ALA A 188 -8.34 -15.71 -7.01
CA ALA A 188 -9.64 -16.35 -6.94
C ALA A 188 -9.53 -17.88 -6.86
N ALA A 189 -8.44 -18.49 -7.35
CA ALA A 189 -8.19 -19.92 -7.22
C ALA A 189 -7.85 -20.36 -5.79
N LEU A 190 -7.31 -19.48 -4.93
CA LEU A 190 -6.78 -19.85 -3.61
C LEU A 190 -7.87 -20.33 -2.63
N PRO A 191 -9.04 -19.68 -2.50
CA PRO A 191 -10.13 -20.21 -1.68
C PRO A 191 -10.62 -21.58 -2.15
N TYR A 192 -10.67 -21.82 -3.46
CA TYR A 192 -11.05 -23.13 -3.99
C TYR A 192 -10.00 -24.19 -3.73
N ALA A 193 -8.71 -23.85 -3.82
CA ALA A 193 -7.62 -24.75 -3.42
C ALA A 193 -7.71 -25.09 -1.93
N PHE A 194 -7.97 -24.09 -1.07
CA PHE A 194 -8.20 -24.30 0.36
C PHE A 194 -9.36 -25.26 0.60
N LEU A 195 -10.52 -25.00 -0.02
CA LEU A 195 -11.71 -25.85 0.12
C LEU A 195 -11.46 -27.27 -0.39
N ALA A 196 -10.77 -27.43 -1.51
CA ALA A 196 -10.41 -28.75 -2.03
C ALA A 196 -9.55 -29.53 -1.03
N GLY A 197 -8.52 -28.88 -0.48
CA GLY A 197 -7.63 -29.49 0.51
C GLY A 197 -8.30 -29.74 1.86
N LEU A 198 -9.20 -28.87 2.29
CA LEU A 198 -9.93 -28.97 3.56
C LEU A 198 -10.98 -30.08 3.52
N LEU A 199 -11.78 -30.14 2.45
CA LEU A 199 -12.95 -31.00 2.33
C LEU A 199 -12.60 -32.42 1.88
N ALA A 200 -11.48 -32.61 1.17
CA ALA A 200 -11.03 -33.93 0.73
C ALA A 200 -10.80 -34.91 1.92
N PRO A 201 -10.07 -34.55 2.99
CA PRO A 201 -9.93 -35.39 4.18
C PRO A 201 -11.19 -35.42 5.05
N ALA A 202 -12.03 -34.38 5.02
CA ALA A 202 -13.22 -34.27 5.88
C ALA A 202 -14.26 -35.37 5.62
N ASN A 203 -14.39 -35.82 4.36
CA ASN A 203 -15.24 -36.94 3.95
C ASN A 203 -16.69 -36.92 4.48
N LYS A 204 -16.97 -37.43 5.69
CA LYS A 204 -18.30 -37.44 6.32
C LYS A 204 -18.40 -36.58 7.58
N ASP A 205 -17.30 -35.99 8.02
CA ASP A 205 -17.23 -35.19 9.24
C ASP A 205 -18.06 -33.92 9.09
N SER A 206 -18.65 -33.45 10.20
CA SER A 206 -19.34 -32.17 10.20
C SER A 206 -18.35 -31.03 9.98
N LEU A 207 -18.79 -29.90 9.42
CA LEU A 207 -17.95 -28.68 9.39
C LEU A 207 -17.54 -28.22 10.79
N MET A 208 -18.32 -28.57 11.81
CA MET A 208 -18.02 -28.27 13.21
C MET A 208 -16.90 -29.14 13.78
N ASP A 209 -16.61 -30.29 13.15
CA ASP A 209 -15.59 -31.25 13.58
C ASP A 209 -14.28 -31.07 12.77
N ILE A 210 -14.14 -29.98 12.02
CA ILE A 210 -12.93 -29.66 11.27
C ILE A 210 -11.76 -29.43 12.24
N GLY A 211 -10.95 -30.48 12.40
CA GLY A 211 -9.72 -30.43 13.16
C GLY A 211 -8.48 -29.95 12.39
N ALA A 212 -7.37 -29.92 13.12
CA ALA A 212 -6.04 -29.55 12.67
C ALA A 212 -5.61 -30.20 11.33
N LEU A 213 -5.85 -31.51 11.16
CA LEU A 213 -5.46 -32.25 9.94
C LEU A 213 -6.11 -31.69 8.67
N HIS A 214 -7.40 -31.32 8.74
CA HIS A 214 -8.13 -30.73 7.63
C HIS A 214 -7.53 -29.37 7.24
N LEU A 215 -7.21 -28.54 8.24
CA LEU A 215 -6.62 -27.23 8.03
C LEU A 215 -5.21 -27.32 7.44
N VAL A 216 -4.40 -28.29 7.88
CA VAL A 216 -3.07 -28.58 7.28
C VAL A 216 -3.22 -28.88 5.78
N ALA A 217 -4.16 -29.74 5.40
CA ALA A 217 -4.40 -30.08 4.00
C ALA A 217 -4.93 -28.88 3.18
N GLY A 218 -5.86 -28.10 3.75
CA GLY A 218 -6.38 -26.88 3.15
C GLY A 218 -5.29 -25.82 2.90
N PHE A 219 -4.54 -25.45 3.94
CA PHE A 219 -3.43 -24.50 3.81
C PHE A 219 -2.30 -25.04 2.91
N GLY A 220 -2.01 -26.34 2.97
CA GLY A 220 -1.05 -26.99 2.07
C GLY A 220 -1.42 -26.84 0.60
N ALA A 221 -2.71 -27.01 0.26
CA ALA A 221 -3.22 -26.79 -1.08
C ALA A 221 -3.08 -25.32 -1.52
N VAL A 222 -3.29 -24.36 -0.61
CA VAL A 222 -3.06 -22.92 -0.88
C VAL A 222 -1.59 -22.64 -1.13
N VAL A 223 -0.66 -23.22 -0.35
CA VAL A 223 0.78 -23.09 -0.58
C VAL A 223 1.14 -23.54 -1.99
N LEU A 224 0.64 -24.72 -2.40
CA LEU A 224 0.87 -25.25 -3.74
C LEU A 224 0.30 -24.32 -4.82
N ALA A 225 -0.95 -23.91 -4.71
CA ALA A 225 -1.61 -23.05 -5.69
C ALA A 225 -0.93 -21.66 -5.79
N ALA A 226 -0.59 -21.04 -4.66
CA ALA A 226 0.09 -19.75 -4.62
C ALA A 226 1.51 -19.83 -5.19
N THR A 227 2.23 -20.92 -4.93
CA THR A 227 3.58 -21.16 -5.50
C THR A 227 3.50 -21.33 -7.01
N LEU A 228 2.58 -22.15 -7.50
CA LEU A 228 2.35 -22.32 -8.94
C LEU A 228 1.98 -21.00 -9.62
N ALA A 229 1.04 -20.25 -9.05
CA ALA A 229 0.64 -18.94 -9.55
C ALA A 229 1.82 -17.95 -9.55
N GLY A 230 2.63 -17.93 -8.48
CA GLY A 230 3.80 -17.07 -8.33
C GLY A 230 4.86 -17.29 -9.42
N PHE A 231 5.15 -18.53 -9.79
CA PHE A 231 6.13 -18.85 -10.83
C PHE A 231 5.57 -18.82 -12.26
N ALA A 232 4.30 -19.20 -12.44
CA ALA A 232 3.72 -19.35 -13.76
C ALA A 232 3.16 -18.04 -14.33
N ILE A 233 2.64 -17.14 -13.49
CA ILE A 233 2.12 -15.81 -13.91
C ILE A 233 3.28 -14.82 -14.04
N ALA A 234 3.28 -14.01 -15.09
CA ALA A 234 4.27 -12.95 -15.28
C ALA A 234 4.21 -11.94 -14.13
N ASP A 235 5.36 -11.58 -13.55
CA ASP A 235 5.47 -10.78 -12.32
C ASP A 235 4.69 -11.34 -11.11
N GLY A 236 4.36 -12.64 -11.12
CA GLY A 236 3.54 -13.27 -10.08
C GLY A 236 4.25 -13.41 -8.73
N LEU A 237 5.58 -13.59 -8.71
CA LEU A 237 6.33 -13.88 -7.48
C LEU A 237 6.08 -12.87 -6.35
N PRO A 238 6.28 -11.54 -6.51
CA PRO A 238 6.00 -10.58 -5.46
C PRO A 238 4.52 -10.54 -5.03
N VAL A 239 3.61 -10.86 -5.96
CA VAL A 239 2.16 -10.82 -5.74
C VAL A 239 1.73 -11.99 -4.84
N PHE A 240 2.10 -13.21 -5.21
CA PHE A 240 1.70 -14.41 -4.47
C PHE A 240 2.60 -14.72 -3.26
N TYR A 241 3.77 -14.06 -3.14
CA TYR A 241 4.70 -14.25 -2.03
C TYR A 241 4.01 -14.16 -0.65
N GLY A 242 3.21 -13.12 -0.42
CA GLY A 242 2.61 -12.88 0.89
C GLY A 242 1.64 -13.97 1.32
N VAL A 243 0.76 -14.39 0.41
CA VAL A 243 -0.21 -15.46 0.69
C VAL A 243 0.46 -16.83 0.76
N ALA A 244 1.52 -17.07 -0.01
CA ALA A 244 2.29 -18.31 0.10
C ALA A 244 2.96 -18.44 1.48
N ILE A 245 3.57 -17.37 2.00
CA ILE A 245 4.17 -17.36 3.33
C ILE A 245 3.11 -17.50 4.43
N ALA A 246 2.00 -16.75 4.34
CA ALA A 246 0.92 -16.85 5.31
C ALA A 246 0.28 -18.26 5.34
N ALA A 247 0.04 -18.86 4.17
CA ALA A 247 -0.47 -20.22 4.07
C ALA A 247 0.56 -21.24 4.60
N LEU A 248 1.85 -21.05 4.35
CA LEU A 248 2.90 -21.93 4.90
C LEU A 248 2.92 -21.88 6.42
N LEU A 249 2.83 -20.69 7.01
CA LEU A 249 2.71 -20.53 8.46
C LEU A 249 1.39 -21.11 8.98
N GLY A 250 0.29 -20.98 8.24
CA GLY A 250 -0.99 -21.63 8.55
C GLY A 250 -0.87 -23.15 8.59
N THR A 251 -0.25 -23.76 7.57
CA THR A 251 0.03 -25.20 7.52
C THR A 251 0.89 -25.64 8.71
N ALA A 252 1.97 -24.91 9.00
CA ALA A 252 2.85 -25.22 10.13
C ALA A 252 2.12 -25.11 11.48
N ASN A 253 1.37 -24.02 11.70
CA ASN A 253 0.58 -23.81 12.91
C ASN A 253 -0.45 -24.91 13.12
N CYS A 254 -1.17 -25.31 12.07
CA CYS A 254 -2.17 -26.37 12.16
C CYS A 254 -1.53 -27.76 12.34
N ALA A 255 -0.25 -27.93 12.05
CA ALA A 255 0.46 -29.19 12.30
C ALA A 255 0.94 -29.32 13.75
N VAL A 256 1.13 -28.22 14.48
CA VAL A 256 1.63 -28.24 15.88
C VAL A 256 0.72 -29.07 16.79
N PRO A 257 -0.63 -28.91 16.80
CA PRO A 257 -1.52 -29.71 17.66
C PRO A 257 -1.52 -31.21 17.34
N LEU A 258 -1.03 -31.62 16.16
CA LEU A 258 -0.94 -33.03 15.79
C LEU A 258 0.23 -33.75 16.48
N VAL A 259 1.19 -32.98 17.01
CA VAL A 259 2.42 -33.50 17.65
C VAL A 259 2.52 -33.05 19.10
N PHE A 260 2.06 -31.85 19.41
CA PHE A 260 2.12 -31.23 20.73
C PHE A 260 0.70 -30.95 21.23
N ASP A 261 0.44 -31.21 22.52
CA ASP A 261 -0.83 -30.86 23.16
C ASP A 261 -0.84 -29.36 23.49
N MET A 262 -1.09 -28.54 22.46
CA MET A 262 -1.11 -27.09 22.55
C MET A 262 -2.39 -26.55 21.92
N ASP A 263 -3.00 -25.59 22.61
CA ASP A 263 -4.20 -24.92 22.11
C ASP A 263 -3.90 -24.00 20.90
N GLY A 264 -4.90 -23.89 20.02
CA GLY A 264 -4.82 -23.10 18.79
C GLY A 264 -4.60 -21.61 19.03
N ALA A 265 -5.18 -21.04 20.10
CA ALA A 265 -4.97 -19.63 20.44
C ALA A 265 -3.52 -19.37 20.86
N GLY A 266 -2.93 -20.27 21.65
CA GLY A 266 -1.52 -20.22 22.04
C GLY A 266 -0.56 -20.25 20.85
N ILE A 267 -0.79 -21.17 19.90
CA ILE A 267 0.02 -21.27 18.69
C ILE A 267 -0.12 -20.01 17.82
N ALA A 268 -1.36 -19.54 17.62
CA ALA A 268 -1.65 -18.33 16.86
C ALA A 268 -0.97 -17.10 17.48
N ALA A 269 -1.03 -16.97 18.80
CA ALA A 269 -0.42 -15.91 19.58
C ALA A 269 1.10 -15.84 19.39
N ILE A 270 1.77 -16.99 19.49
CA ILE A 270 3.23 -17.08 19.29
C ILE A 270 3.58 -16.71 17.84
N THR A 271 2.90 -17.31 16.87
CA THR A 271 3.21 -17.11 15.45
C THR A 271 3.02 -15.66 15.00
N VAL A 272 1.93 -15.00 15.39
CA VAL A 272 1.70 -13.59 15.02
C VAL A 272 2.71 -12.67 15.70
N THR A 273 3.11 -12.96 16.94
CA THR A 273 4.12 -12.20 17.67
C THR A 273 5.49 -12.31 16.98
N VAL A 274 5.89 -13.52 16.59
CA VAL A 274 7.13 -13.74 15.83
C VAL A 274 7.07 -13.06 14.45
N ALA A 275 5.96 -13.19 13.72
CA ALA A 275 5.79 -12.53 12.42
C ALA A 275 5.93 -11.00 12.52
N LEU A 276 5.36 -10.38 13.56
CA LEU A 276 5.49 -8.95 13.81
C LEU A 276 6.91 -8.56 14.27
N ALA A 277 7.60 -9.41 15.04
CA ALA A 277 8.98 -9.17 15.42
C ALA A 277 9.94 -9.17 14.21
N LEU A 278 9.63 -9.94 13.17
CA LEU A 278 10.43 -10.03 11.93
C LEU A 278 10.15 -8.90 10.92
N THR A 279 9.19 -8.02 11.19
CA THR A 279 8.83 -6.89 10.29
C THR A 279 10.04 -6.01 9.88
N PRO A 280 10.99 -5.66 10.77
CA PRO A 280 12.16 -4.84 10.40
C PRO A 280 13.06 -5.48 9.33
N LEU A 281 12.99 -6.79 9.14
CA LEU A 281 13.78 -7.51 8.14
C LEU A 281 13.17 -7.42 6.73
N LEU A 282 11.90 -7.02 6.60
CA LEU A 282 11.19 -7.00 5.32
C LEU A 282 11.89 -6.19 4.23
N PRO A 283 12.39 -4.95 4.46
CA PRO A 283 13.07 -4.20 3.42
C PRO A 283 14.33 -4.94 2.94
N GLY A 284 15.16 -5.41 3.87
CA GLY A 284 16.41 -6.12 3.55
C GLY A 284 16.18 -7.41 2.76
N VAL A 285 15.17 -8.21 3.16
CA VAL A 285 14.77 -9.41 2.42
C VAL A 285 14.22 -9.05 1.04
N SER A 286 13.39 -8.01 0.93
CA SER A 286 12.81 -7.57 -0.34
C SER A 286 13.85 -7.05 -1.32
N PHE A 287 14.85 -6.29 -0.84
CA PHE A 287 15.98 -5.86 -1.66
C PHE A 287 16.79 -7.05 -2.21
N LYS A 288 17.02 -8.07 -1.37
CA LYS A 288 17.69 -9.31 -1.80
C LYS A 288 16.87 -10.09 -2.83
N LEU A 289 15.56 -10.26 -2.59
CA LEU A 289 14.65 -10.97 -3.50
C LEU A 289 14.51 -10.25 -4.85
N ALA A 290 14.47 -8.92 -4.84
CA ALA A 290 14.46 -8.09 -6.04
C ALA A 290 15.86 -7.92 -6.69
N ARG A 291 16.91 -8.51 -6.11
CA ARG A 291 18.30 -8.42 -6.57
C ARG A 291 18.76 -6.99 -6.82
N VAL A 292 18.34 -6.05 -5.96
CA VAL A 292 18.79 -4.66 -6.05
C VAL A 292 20.27 -4.61 -5.71
N GLN A 293 21.09 -4.13 -6.65
CA GLN A 293 22.50 -3.88 -6.42
C GLN A 293 22.62 -2.47 -5.88
N LEU A 294 22.85 -2.34 -4.57
CA LEU A 294 23.19 -1.06 -3.98
C LEU A 294 24.67 -0.80 -4.26
N PRO A 295 25.05 0.34 -4.84
CA PRO A 295 26.46 0.68 -4.98
C PRO A 295 27.09 0.76 -3.59
N PRO A 296 28.35 0.32 -3.42
CA PRO A 296 29.05 0.44 -2.15
C PRO A 296 29.14 1.92 -1.78
N VAL A 297 28.78 2.26 -0.54
CA VAL A 297 28.95 3.63 -0.05
C VAL A 297 30.45 3.89 0.09
N PRO A 298 31.04 4.90 -0.59
CA PRO A 298 32.47 5.16 -0.50
C PRO A 298 32.85 5.50 0.94
N GLY A 299 33.85 4.81 1.48
CA GLY A 299 34.32 4.98 2.86
C GLY A 299 35.29 6.16 3.02
N SER A 300 35.76 6.73 1.92
CA SER A 300 36.69 7.87 1.92
C SER A 300 36.41 8.85 0.79
N ALA A 301 36.82 10.11 0.97
CA ALA A 301 36.71 11.14 -0.07
C ALA A 301 37.56 10.82 -1.32
N GLU A 302 38.57 9.96 -1.20
CA GLU A 302 39.42 9.49 -2.29
C GLU A 302 38.70 8.39 -3.11
N GLU A 303 38.00 7.47 -2.44
CA GLU A 303 37.12 6.49 -3.11
C GLU A 303 35.96 7.19 -3.83
N LEU A 304 35.38 8.24 -3.23
CA LEU A 304 34.29 9.01 -3.83
C LEU A 304 34.74 9.81 -5.08
N ARG A 305 36.03 10.15 -5.19
CA ARG A 305 36.63 10.75 -6.40
C ARG A 305 37.01 9.71 -7.47
N ARG A 306 37.34 8.48 -7.05
CA ARG A 306 37.64 7.34 -7.94
C ARG A 306 36.39 6.59 -8.39
N ASP A 307 35.23 6.89 -7.80
CA ASP A 307 33.97 6.28 -8.17
C ASP A 307 33.50 6.80 -9.54
N THR A 308 33.88 6.05 -10.58
CA THR A 308 33.39 6.23 -11.95
C THR A 308 32.26 5.26 -12.30
N MET A 309 31.61 4.62 -11.31
CA MET A 309 30.50 3.72 -11.59
C MET A 309 29.30 4.49 -12.17
N MET A 310 29.08 4.32 -13.47
CA MET A 310 27.83 4.76 -14.09
C MET A 310 26.72 3.78 -13.69
N VAL A 311 25.89 4.19 -12.72
CA VAL A 311 24.69 3.44 -12.34
C VAL A 311 23.63 3.63 -13.41
N ASP A 312 23.14 2.54 -14.00
CA ASP A 312 21.94 2.59 -14.83
C ASP A 312 20.72 2.91 -13.94
N GLY A 313 20.37 4.18 -13.90
CA GLY A 313 19.26 4.68 -13.10
C GLY A 313 17.93 4.03 -13.47
N ARG A 314 17.72 3.64 -14.73
CA ARG A 314 16.48 2.99 -15.16
C ARG A 314 16.37 1.57 -14.61
N ALA A 315 17.43 0.78 -14.75
CA ALA A 315 17.48 -0.57 -14.19
C ALA A 315 17.36 -0.56 -12.65
N LEU A 316 17.97 0.44 -11.98
CA LEU A 316 17.82 0.59 -10.54
C LEU A 316 16.38 0.91 -10.15
N LEU A 317 15.73 1.86 -10.84
CA LEU A 317 14.32 2.21 -10.60
C LEU A 317 13.39 1.01 -10.81
N GLU A 318 13.57 0.24 -11.88
CA GLU A 318 12.78 -0.97 -12.15
C GLU A 318 12.95 -2.01 -11.03
N ARG A 319 14.19 -2.28 -10.58
CA ARG A 319 14.43 -3.22 -9.46
C ARG A 319 13.88 -2.72 -8.13
N THR A 320 13.94 -1.40 -7.87
CA THR A 320 13.34 -0.82 -6.65
C THR A 320 11.81 -0.94 -6.66
N ALA A 321 11.17 -0.83 -7.83
CA ALA A 321 9.73 -1.07 -7.96
C ALA A 321 9.37 -2.54 -7.68
N VAL A 322 10.21 -3.50 -8.12
CA VAL A 322 10.04 -4.92 -7.77
C VAL A 322 10.23 -5.15 -6.28
N ALA A 323 11.23 -4.50 -5.65
CA ALA A 323 11.45 -4.58 -4.21
C ALA A 323 10.23 -4.06 -3.41
N ASP A 324 9.62 -2.95 -3.82
CA ASP A 324 8.39 -2.42 -3.19
C ASP A 324 7.20 -3.40 -3.30
N ARG A 325 7.09 -4.13 -4.43
CA ARG A 325 6.10 -5.21 -4.55
C ARG A 325 6.38 -6.36 -3.57
N PHE A 326 7.64 -6.75 -3.37
CA PHE A 326 7.99 -7.76 -2.36
C PHE A 326 7.73 -7.29 -0.93
N VAL A 327 7.98 -6.01 -0.62
CA VAL A 327 7.60 -5.41 0.67
C VAL A 327 6.09 -5.51 0.84
N THR A 328 5.32 -5.20 -0.20
CA THR A 328 3.86 -5.31 -0.17
C THR A 328 3.41 -6.75 0.07
N GLY A 329 4.05 -7.74 -0.55
CA GLY A 329 3.82 -9.16 -0.27
C GLY A 329 4.20 -9.55 1.18
N GLY A 330 5.32 -9.07 1.71
CA GLY A 330 5.69 -9.33 3.11
C GLY A 330 4.72 -8.72 4.11
N VAL A 331 4.23 -7.51 3.85
CA VAL A 331 3.21 -6.85 4.67
C VAL A 331 1.87 -7.57 4.57
N SER A 332 1.49 -8.07 3.39
CA SER A 332 0.27 -8.87 3.26
C SER A 332 0.36 -10.20 4.00
N ALA A 333 1.54 -10.84 4.06
CA ALA A 333 1.75 -12.02 4.90
C ALA A 333 1.46 -11.72 6.38
N ILE A 334 2.02 -10.62 6.91
CA ILE A 334 1.76 -10.18 8.29
C ILE A 334 0.26 -9.93 8.51
N GLY A 335 -0.38 -9.23 7.58
CA GLY A 335 -1.81 -8.95 7.67
C GLY A 335 -2.67 -10.21 7.69
N LEU A 336 -2.35 -11.19 6.83
CA LEU A 336 -3.05 -12.48 6.77
C LEU A 336 -2.81 -13.33 8.02
N VAL A 337 -1.58 -13.37 8.54
CA VAL A 337 -1.25 -14.07 9.79
C VAL A 337 -1.98 -13.42 10.98
N ALA A 338 -2.07 -12.08 11.00
CA ALA A 338 -2.84 -11.37 12.02
C ALA A 338 -4.34 -11.73 11.95
N ILE A 339 -4.95 -11.75 10.75
CA ILE A 339 -6.33 -12.21 10.56
C ILE A 339 -6.51 -13.66 11.05
N GLY A 340 -5.58 -14.54 10.70
CA GLY A 340 -5.61 -15.94 11.13
C GLY A 340 -5.52 -16.10 12.65
N ALA A 341 -4.79 -15.21 13.34
CA ALA A 341 -4.67 -15.25 14.79
C ALA A 341 -5.85 -14.60 15.52
N ILE A 342 -6.51 -13.60 14.93
CA ILE A 342 -7.64 -12.89 15.52
C ILE A 342 -8.77 -13.83 15.91
N VAL A 343 -9.11 -14.81 15.05
CA VAL A 343 -10.25 -15.71 15.27
C VAL A 343 -10.05 -16.54 16.55
N PRO A 344 -9.03 -17.39 16.68
CA PRO A 344 -8.85 -18.17 17.90
C PRO A 344 -8.64 -17.27 19.14
N LEU A 345 -7.93 -16.15 19.03
CA LEU A 345 -7.76 -15.22 20.16
C LEU A 345 -9.06 -14.57 20.65
N SER A 346 -10.03 -14.35 19.76
CA SER A 346 -11.29 -13.68 20.12
C SER A 346 -12.28 -14.62 20.81
N PHE A 347 -12.19 -15.92 20.55
CA PHE A 347 -13.10 -16.94 21.09
C PHE A 347 -12.45 -17.82 22.17
N ASP A 348 -11.17 -17.59 22.46
CA ASP A 348 -10.48 -18.26 23.56
C ASP A 348 -10.92 -17.72 24.92
N GLY A 349 -10.85 -18.59 25.93
CA GLY A 349 -11.29 -18.29 27.28
C GLY A 349 -10.35 -17.36 28.05
N GLY A 350 -10.87 -16.79 29.13
CA GLY A 350 -10.08 -15.95 30.03
C GLY A 350 -9.86 -14.52 29.51
N TRP A 351 -9.02 -13.76 30.21
CA TRP A 351 -8.85 -12.33 29.94
C TRP A 351 -7.61 -12.01 29.08
N VAL A 352 -6.64 -12.92 29.00
CA VAL A 352 -5.37 -12.68 28.32
C VAL A 352 -5.55 -12.62 26.80
N SER A 353 -6.34 -13.53 26.22
CA SER A 353 -6.58 -13.63 24.77
C SER A 353 -7.33 -12.43 24.20
N PRO A 354 -8.43 -11.94 24.82
CA PRO A 354 -9.06 -10.68 24.46
C PRO A 354 -8.11 -9.48 24.53
N VAL A 355 -7.30 -9.37 25.59
CA VAL A 355 -6.32 -8.28 25.74
C VAL A 355 -5.26 -8.36 24.65
N MET A 356 -4.76 -9.56 24.35
CA MET A 356 -3.83 -9.76 23.24
C MET A 356 -4.44 -9.38 21.89
N CYS A 357 -5.70 -9.72 21.65
CA CYS A 357 -6.39 -9.35 20.42
C CYS A 357 -6.49 -7.81 20.26
N VAL A 358 -6.79 -7.09 21.35
CA VAL A 358 -6.77 -5.62 21.36
C VAL A 358 -5.37 -5.07 21.06
N VAL A 359 -4.35 -5.56 21.77
CA VAL A 359 -2.95 -5.12 21.59
C VAL A 359 -2.45 -5.41 20.18
N LEU A 360 -2.74 -6.60 19.63
CA LEU A 360 -2.42 -6.98 18.26
C LEU A 360 -3.09 -6.05 17.25
N SER A 361 -4.40 -5.82 17.41
CA SER A 361 -5.20 -4.97 16.52
C SER A 361 -4.65 -3.55 16.48
N PHE A 362 -4.37 -2.95 17.64
CA PHE A 362 -3.76 -1.62 17.67
C PHE A 362 -2.32 -1.61 17.16
N THR A 363 -1.53 -2.66 17.41
CA THR A 363 -0.18 -2.78 16.87
C THR A 363 -0.19 -2.67 15.35
N VAL A 364 -1.03 -3.46 14.66
CA VAL A 364 -1.09 -3.41 13.19
C VAL A 364 -1.66 -2.08 12.66
N LEU A 365 -2.64 -1.49 13.34
CA LEU A 365 -3.17 -0.16 12.99
C LEU A 365 -2.11 0.93 13.08
N LEU A 366 -1.33 0.95 14.16
CA LEU A 366 -0.25 1.91 14.38
C LEU A 366 0.87 1.72 13.36
N ARG A 367 1.19 0.46 13.04
CA ARG A 367 2.24 0.11 12.08
C ARG A 367 1.95 0.59 10.66
N ALA A 368 0.67 0.77 10.32
CA ALA A 368 0.27 1.34 9.03
C ALA A 368 0.84 2.76 8.80
N ARG A 369 1.31 3.46 9.84
CA ARG A 369 1.95 4.78 9.73
C ARG A 369 3.35 4.73 9.11
N ILE A 370 4.06 3.60 9.25
CA ILE A 370 5.42 3.43 8.72
C ILE A 370 5.40 3.35 7.19
N PHE A 371 4.36 2.72 6.64
CA PHE A 371 4.24 2.48 5.21
C PHE A 371 3.58 3.66 4.50
N ARG A 372 4.07 4.01 3.30
CA ARG A 372 3.49 5.09 2.48
C ARG A 372 2.52 4.58 1.42
N ALA A 373 2.75 3.38 0.89
CA ALA A 373 1.93 2.82 -0.18
C ALA A 373 0.52 2.46 0.31
N ARG A 374 -0.50 2.78 -0.47
CA ARG A 374 -1.91 2.51 -0.14
C ARG A 374 -2.16 1.03 0.12
N ALA A 375 -1.61 0.13 -0.70
CA ALA A 375 -1.79 -1.30 -0.56
C ALA A 375 -1.21 -1.82 0.76
N GLN A 376 0.02 -1.43 1.10
CA GLN A 376 0.68 -1.80 2.37
C GLN A 376 -0.12 -1.32 3.58
N LYS A 377 -0.65 -0.10 3.54
CA LYS A 377 -1.53 0.41 4.60
C LYS A 377 -2.80 -0.43 4.75
N LEU A 378 -3.48 -0.75 3.65
CA LEU A 378 -4.72 -1.54 3.69
C LEU A 378 -4.48 -2.94 4.27
N TRP A 379 -3.35 -3.57 3.96
CA TRP A 379 -2.95 -4.85 4.54
C TRP A 379 -2.67 -4.83 6.04
N LEU A 380 -2.62 -3.65 6.68
CA LEU A 380 -2.46 -3.50 8.13
C LEU A 380 -3.71 -2.93 8.78
N LEU A 381 -4.38 -1.98 8.11
CA LEU A 381 -5.61 -1.36 8.58
C LEU A 381 -6.79 -2.34 8.61
N ILE A 382 -6.96 -3.14 7.55
CA ILE A 382 -8.09 -4.09 7.47
C ILE A 382 -7.99 -5.14 8.58
N PRO A 383 -6.86 -5.86 8.77
CA PRO A 383 -6.71 -6.78 9.89
C PRO A 383 -6.94 -6.12 11.26
N GLY A 384 -6.43 -4.92 11.48
CA GLY A 384 -6.58 -4.23 12.76
C GLY A 384 -8.03 -3.87 13.09
N VAL A 385 -8.78 -3.38 12.11
CA VAL A 385 -10.23 -3.11 12.28
C VAL A 385 -11.00 -4.42 12.41
N ALA A 386 -10.67 -5.43 11.60
CA ALA A 386 -11.30 -6.75 11.67
C ALA A 386 -11.09 -7.38 13.05
N GLY A 387 -9.90 -7.26 13.66
CA GLY A 387 -9.61 -7.77 14.99
C GLY A 387 -10.48 -7.17 16.09
N LEU A 388 -10.62 -5.84 16.09
CA LEU A 388 -11.52 -5.18 17.04
C LEU A 388 -12.99 -5.56 16.79
N GLY A 389 -13.41 -5.67 15.53
CA GLY A 389 -14.77 -6.08 15.16
C GLY A 389 -15.08 -7.52 15.56
N THR A 390 -14.18 -8.46 15.28
CA THR A 390 -14.35 -9.87 15.65
C THR A 390 -14.38 -10.05 17.16
N LEU A 391 -13.52 -9.35 17.90
CA LEU A 391 -13.55 -9.37 19.36
C LEU A 391 -14.86 -8.79 19.91
N ALA A 392 -15.35 -7.68 19.34
CA ALA A 392 -16.64 -7.10 19.71
C ALA A 392 -17.81 -8.07 19.46
N VAL A 393 -17.77 -8.82 18.35
CA VAL A 393 -18.76 -9.86 18.06
C VAL A 393 -18.65 -11.02 19.04
N ALA A 394 -17.44 -11.53 19.29
CA ALA A 394 -17.23 -12.65 20.21
C ALA A 394 -17.70 -12.30 21.64
N THR A 395 -17.32 -11.12 22.13
CA THR A 395 -17.77 -10.63 23.44
C THR A 395 -19.28 -10.36 23.51
N ALA A 396 -19.92 -9.97 22.40
CA ALA A 396 -21.38 -9.82 22.36
C ALA A 396 -22.11 -11.16 22.38
N LEU A 397 -21.53 -12.19 21.75
CA LEU A 397 -22.10 -13.55 21.75
C LEU A 397 -22.00 -14.22 23.13
N ASP A 398 -20.96 -13.88 23.90
CA ASP A 398 -20.73 -14.39 25.26
C ASP A 398 -21.43 -13.56 26.35
N ALA A 399 -22.11 -12.46 25.98
CA ALA A 399 -22.70 -11.54 26.94
C ALA A 399 -24.01 -12.07 27.55
N ASP A 400 -23.96 -12.49 28.81
CA ASP A 400 -25.15 -12.94 29.57
C ASP A 400 -26.10 -11.81 30.01
N SER A 401 -25.67 -10.55 29.93
CA SER A 401 -26.48 -9.41 30.36
C SER A 401 -26.48 -8.26 29.36
N GLN A 402 -27.62 -7.60 29.25
CA GLN A 402 -27.77 -6.41 28.41
C GLN A 402 -26.80 -5.29 28.82
N VAL A 403 -26.49 -5.16 30.12
CA VAL A 403 -25.52 -4.18 30.62
C VAL A 403 -24.12 -4.49 30.11
N LEU A 404 -23.71 -5.76 30.12
CA LEU A 404 -22.39 -6.17 29.61
C LEU A 404 -22.28 -5.95 28.10
N LEU A 405 -23.35 -6.19 27.34
CA LEU A 405 -23.37 -5.87 25.90
C LEU A 405 -23.25 -4.35 25.67
N LEU A 406 -24.00 -3.53 26.40
CA LEU A 406 -23.97 -2.08 26.24
C LEU A 406 -22.62 -1.47 26.65
N VAL A 407 -22.08 -1.88 27.80
CA VAL A 407 -20.86 -1.29 28.38
C VAL A 407 -19.58 -1.96 27.87
N GLY A 408 -19.60 -3.28 27.66
CA GLY A 408 -18.44 -4.06 27.22
C GLY A 408 -18.24 -4.09 25.71
N VAL A 409 -19.29 -3.87 24.92
CA VAL A 409 -19.21 -3.94 23.44
C VAL A 409 -19.61 -2.62 22.79
N LEU A 410 -20.86 -2.17 23.00
CA LEU A 410 -21.39 -1.03 22.25
C LEU A 410 -20.61 0.26 22.54
N LEU A 411 -20.42 0.60 23.82
CA LEU A 411 -19.74 1.84 24.21
C LEU A 411 -18.27 1.89 23.71
N PRO A 412 -17.42 0.87 23.93
CA PRO A 412 -16.06 0.85 23.39
C PRO A 412 -16.03 0.96 21.86
N THR A 413 -16.92 0.25 21.17
CA THR A 413 -16.98 0.26 19.69
C THR A 413 -17.34 1.65 19.16
N LEU A 414 -18.33 2.31 19.78
CA LEU A 414 -18.72 3.68 19.45
C LEU A 414 -17.59 4.67 19.73
N VAL A 415 -16.93 4.57 20.87
CA VAL A 415 -15.80 5.46 21.23
C VAL A 415 -14.65 5.30 20.24
N VAL A 416 -14.23 4.07 19.94
CA VAL A 416 -13.14 3.81 18.99
C VAL A 416 -13.49 4.31 17.60
N SER A 417 -14.72 4.07 17.15
CA SER A 417 -15.20 4.50 15.83
C SER A 417 -15.32 6.02 15.73
N ALA A 418 -15.80 6.69 16.79
CA ALA A 418 -15.87 8.15 16.87
C ALA A 418 -14.46 8.78 16.84
N ILE A 419 -13.51 8.23 17.59
CA ILE A 419 -12.11 8.67 17.58
C ILE A 419 -11.50 8.48 16.19
N ALA A 420 -11.64 7.28 15.60
CA ALA A 420 -11.08 6.98 14.28
C ALA A 420 -11.65 7.92 13.20
N THR A 421 -12.96 8.15 13.22
CA THR A 421 -13.64 9.06 12.28
C THR A 421 -13.21 10.51 12.50
N GLY A 422 -13.17 10.97 13.75
CA GLY A 422 -12.71 12.31 14.10
C GLY A 422 -11.28 12.58 13.67
N VAL A 423 -10.37 11.64 13.94
CA VAL A 423 -8.96 11.71 13.51
C VAL A 423 -8.86 11.71 11.98
N GLY A 424 -9.61 10.83 11.30
CA GLY A 424 -9.62 10.75 9.84
C GLY A 424 -10.13 12.01 9.14
N MET A 425 -11.12 12.69 9.73
CA MET A 425 -11.64 13.96 9.21
C MET A 425 -10.72 15.15 9.53
N TRP A 426 -10.01 15.12 10.66
CA TRP A 426 -9.19 16.25 11.13
C TRP A 426 -7.80 16.29 10.48
N LEU A 427 -7.19 15.14 10.21
CA LEU A 427 -5.82 15.01 9.67
C LEU A 427 -5.57 15.70 8.32
N PRO A 428 -6.45 15.63 7.30
CA PRO A 428 -6.16 16.19 5.98
C PRO A 428 -5.95 17.71 5.98
N GLY A 429 -6.53 18.42 6.95
CA GLY A 429 -6.42 19.87 7.08
C GLY A 429 -5.40 20.35 8.12
N ASN A 430 -4.86 19.46 8.95
CA ASN A 430 -4.06 19.84 10.12
C ASN A 430 -2.75 19.05 10.21
N LYS A 431 -1.66 19.74 10.55
CA LYS A 431 -0.39 19.08 10.85
C LYS A 431 -0.42 18.61 12.31
N LEU A 432 -0.23 17.31 12.54
CA LEU A 432 0.00 16.79 13.88
C LEU A 432 1.25 17.45 14.47
N THR A 433 1.18 17.88 15.73
CA THR A 433 2.36 18.36 16.44
C THR A 433 3.35 17.19 16.62
N PRO A 434 4.66 17.45 16.70
CA PRO A 434 5.68 16.39 16.88
C PRO A 434 5.44 15.50 18.10
N PHE A 435 4.74 16.01 19.12
CA PHE A 435 4.34 15.26 20.30
C PHE A 435 3.47 14.03 19.98
N TRP A 436 2.46 14.20 19.13
CA TRP A 436 1.53 13.11 18.79
C TRP A 436 2.17 12.02 17.93
N GLY A 437 3.14 12.41 17.08
CA GLY A 437 3.99 11.44 16.38
C GLY A 437 4.75 10.56 17.36
N ARG A 438 5.49 11.19 18.31
CA ARG A 438 6.25 10.45 19.32
C ARG A 438 5.41 9.63 20.27
N ALA A 439 4.27 10.14 20.73
CA ALA A 439 3.35 9.38 21.58
C ALA A 439 2.88 8.11 20.86
N GLY A 440 2.61 8.24 19.56
CA GLY A 440 2.33 7.15 18.67
C GLY A 440 3.45 6.10 18.60
N ASP A 441 4.70 6.53 18.47
CA ASP A 441 5.86 5.64 18.40
C ASP A 441 6.08 4.90 19.72
N ILE A 442 5.97 5.59 20.86
CA ILE A 442 6.11 5.00 22.19
C ILE A 442 5.03 3.94 22.42
N LEU A 443 3.78 4.25 22.06
CA LEU A 443 2.65 3.35 22.25
C LEU A 443 2.77 2.10 21.33
N GLU A 444 3.28 2.28 20.11
CA GLU A 444 3.59 1.15 19.23
C GLU A 444 4.68 0.26 19.81
N ILE A 445 5.78 0.82 20.33
CA ILE A 445 6.84 0.06 20.98
C ILE A 445 6.30 -0.69 22.20
N LEU A 446 5.49 -0.04 23.03
CA LEU A 446 4.89 -0.65 24.20
C LEU A 446 4.02 -1.86 23.83
N PHE A 447 3.17 -1.73 22.80
CA PHE A 447 2.34 -2.84 22.34
C PHE A 447 3.16 -3.98 21.73
N VAL A 448 4.16 -3.68 20.89
CA VAL A 448 5.05 -4.69 20.33
C VAL A 448 5.78 -5.47 21.44
N VAL A 449 6.25 -4.78 22.47
CA VAL A 449 6.90 -5.42 23.63
C VAL A 449 5.88 -6.24 24.45
N ALA A 450 4.65 -5.74 24.63
CA ALA A 450 3.60 -6.42 25.37
C ALA A 450 3.08 -7.69 24.69
N LEU A 451 3.18 -7.80 23.36
CA LEU A 451 2.79 -9.02 22.63
C LEU A 451 3.56 -10.26 23.11
N VAL A 452 4.83 -10.12 23.51
CA VAL A 452 5.65 -11.25 23.96
C VAL A 452 5.11 -11.91 25.23
N PRO A 453 4.96 -11.20 26.37
CA PRO A 453 4.39 -11.81 27.57
C PRO A 453 2.93 -12.21 27.38
N LEU A 454 2.14 -11.47 26.59
CA LEU A 454 0.77 -11.87 26.28
C LEU A 454 0.73 -13.20 25.52
N ALA A 455 1.58 -13.39 24.52
CA ALA A 455 1.66 -14.64 23.77
C ALA A 455 2.04 -15.83 24.66
N LEU A 456 2.97 -15.64 25.59
CA LEU A 456 3.34 -16.67 26.57
C LEU A 456 2.18 -16.96 27.54
N GLY A 457 1.41 -15.94 27.90
CA GLY A 457 0.21 -16.09 28.73
C GLY A 457 -0.89 -16.87 28.03
N VAL A 458 -1.22 -16.52 26.78
CA VAL A 458 -2.21 -17.27 25.97
C VAL A 458 -1.75 -18.70 25.72
N ALA A 459 -0.45 -18.93 25.52
CA ALA A 459 0.11 -20.28 25.37
C ALA A 459 0.18 -21.09 26.68
N GLY A 460 -0.31 -20.56 27.80
CA GLY A 460 -0.35 -21.27 29.09
C GLY A 460 1.01 -21.44 29.78
N VAL A 461 2.06 -20.77 29.31
CA VAL A 461 3.44 -20.96 29.82
C VAL A 461 3.54 -20.54 31.29
N PHE A 462 2.87 -19.45 31.69
CA PHE A 462 2.91 -18.99 33.07
C PHE A 462 2.19 -19.94 34.04
N GLU A 463 1.08 -20.56 33.61
CA GLU A 463 0.37 -21.56 34.41
C GLU A 463 1.21 -22.84 34.54
N TYR A 464 1.83 -23.28 33.45
CA TYR A 464 2.76 -24.42 33.46
C TYR A 464 3.94 -24.20 34.41
N VAL A 465 4.59 -23.03 34.37
CA VAL A 465 5.70 -22.73 35.29
C VAL A 465 5.21 -22.71 36.74
N ARG A 466 4.00 -22.19 36.99
CA ARG A 466 3.42 -22.16 38.33
C ARG A 466 3.18 -23.56 38.89
N THR A 467 2.70 -24.51 38.08
CA THR A 467 2.43 -25.89 38.51
C THR A 467 3.70 -26.73 38.71
N VAL A 468 4.79 -26.42 38.01
CA VAL A 468 6.09 -27.11 38.18
C VAL A 468 6.84 -26.62 39.42
N VAL A 469 6.65 -25.36 39.81
CA VAL A 469 7.35 -24.75 40.96
C VAL A 469 6.59 -24.94 42.27
N SER A 470 5.26 -25.14 42.23
CA SER A 470 4.42 -25.51 43.39
C SER A 470 4.49 -27.00 43.69
#